data_AF-A0A1B2DM37-F1
#
_entry.id   AF-A0A1B2DM37-F1
#
_cell.length_a   1.000
_cell.length_b   1.000
_cell.length_c   1.000
_cell.angle_alpha   90.00
_cell.angle_beta   90.00
_cell.angle_gamma   90.00
#
_symmetry.space_group_name_H-M   'P 1'
#
loop_
_entity.id
_entity.type
_entity.pdbx_description
1 polymer ?
#
loop_
_entity_poly.entity_id
_entity_poly.type
_entity_poly.pdbx_seq_one_letter_code
_entity_poly.pdbx_strand_id
1 'polypeptide(L)'
;MGYEAIQKAYTSKDVYGYQEVWVITSSGYTEQARDVKLWDRDVLIEQMANVNAAQTISVKEPEQADENATAPLPTTRTQDDDLFVCARCGKPVTNKIKDFCLSNPRRFSGRIYCYDHQRLKN
;
A
#
# COMPACT_ATOMS: atom_id res chain seq x y z
N MET A 1 -10.05 -8.69 1.59
CA MET A 1 -11.52 -8.64 1.83
C MET A 1 -12.10 -10.03 2.03
N GLY A 2 -13.29 -10.15 2.63
CA GLY A 2 -13.96 -11.43 2.88
C GLY A 2 -14.85 -11.91 1.73
N TYR A 3 -15.09 -13.22 1.68
CA TYR A 3 -15.85 -13.95 0.64
C TYR A 3 -17.23 -13.35 0.33
N GLU A 4 -17.96 -12.84 1.33
CA GLU A 4 -19.26 -12.20 1.13
C GLU A 4 -19.24 -11.04 0.13
N ALA A 5 -18.17 -10.25 0.09
CA ALA A 5 -18.10 -9.10 -0.81
C ALA A 5 -18.06 -9.55 -2.28
N ILE A 6 -17.38 -10.66 -2.54
CA ILE A 6 -17.29 -11.30 -3.86
C ILE A 6 -18.64 -11.94 -4.21
N GLN A 7 -19.30 -12.63 -3.27
CA GLN A 7 -20.63 -13.19 -3.48
C GLN A 7 -21.68 -12.10 -3.80
N LYS A 8 -21.73 -11.02 -3.00
CA LYS A 8 -22.69 -9.91 -3.20
C LYS A 8 -22.49 -9.22 -4.56
N ALA A 9 -21.23 -9.05 -4.98
CA ALA A 9 -20.90 -8.55 -6.31
C ALA A 9 -21.33 -9.53 -7.42
N TYR A 10 -21.06 -10.83 -7.26
CA TYR A 10 -21.45 -11.87 -8.23
C TYR A 10 -22.97 -11.97 -8.37
N THR A 11 -23.74 -12.09 -7.28
CA THR A 11 -25.22 -12.15 -7.34
C THR A 11 -25.82 -10.89 -7.99
N SER A 12 -25.15 -9.74 -7.89
CA SER A 12 -25.56 -8.52 -8.59
C SER A 12 -25.33 -8.59 -10.12
N LYS A 13 -24.39 -9.41 -10.61
CA LYS A 13 -24.16 -9.68 -12.04
C LYS A 13 -25.42 -10.25 -12.68
N ASP A 14 -25.96 -11.32 -12.09
CA ASP A 14 -27.13 -12.03 -12.58
C ASP A 14 -28.42 -11.19 -12.44
N VAL A 15 -28.60 -10.51 -11.29
CA VAL A 15 -29.81 -9.71 -11.02
C VAL A 15 -29.99 -8.51 -11.96
N TYR A 16 -28.88 -7.90 -12.39
CA TYR A 16 -28.90 -6.70 -13.25
C TYR A 16 -28.46 -6.97 -14.70
N GLY A 17 -28.11 -8.21 -15.06
CA GLY A 17 -27.75 -8.60 -16.43
C GLY A 17 -26.40 -8.07 -16.91
N TYR A 18 -25.45 -7.80 -16.01
CA TYR A 18 -24.13 -7.27 -16.36
C TYR A 18 -23.20 -8.36 -16.93
N GLN A 19 -22.48 -8.02 -18.01
CA GLN A 19 -21.52 -8.94 -18.64
C GLN A 19 -20.26 -9.15 -17.80
N GLU A 20 -19.78 -8.10 -17.11
CA GLU A 20 -18.66 -8.16 -16.19
C GLU A 20 -19.00 -7.49 -14.85
N VAL A 21 -18.36 -7.96 -13.77
CA VAL A 21 -18.36 -7.30 -12.47
C VAL A 21 -16.91 -7.21 -11.98
N TRP A 22 -16.56 -6.03 -11.46
CA TRP A 22 -15.21 -5.69 -11.02
C TRP A 22 -15.22 -5.39 -9.52
N VAL A 23 -14.23 -5.88 -8.78
CA VAL A 23 -14.10 -5.67 -7.33
C VAL A 23 -12.71 -5.09 -7.04
N ILE A 24 -12.69 -3.81 -6.66
CA ILE A 24 -11.48 -3.02 -6.40
C ILE A 24 -11.28 -2.91 -4.88
N THR A 25 -10.13 -3.33 -4.35
CA THR A 25 -9.88 -3.33 -2.90
C THR A 25 -8.42 -3.03 -2.54
N SER A 26 -8.20 -2.27 -1.46
CA SER A 26 -6.87 -1.90 -0.95
C SER A 26 -6.19 -3.01 -0.11
N SER A 27 -6.65 -4.26 -0.22
CA SER A 27 -6.20 -5.39 0.59
C SER A 27 -6.37 -6.70 -0.20
N GLY A 28 -5.50 -7.69 -0.01
CA GLY A 28 -5.62 -8.99 -0.69
C GLY A 28 -6.98 -9.70 -0.48
N TYR A 29 -7.35 -10.51 -1.46
CA TYR A 29 -8.56 -11.34 -1.51
C TYR A 29 -8.22 -12.82 -1.30
N THR A 30 -9.25 -13.67 -1.13
CA THR A 30 -9.10 -15.14 -1.13
C THR A 30 -9.33 -15.68 -2.55
N GLU A 31 -8.72 -16.82 -2.90
CA GLU A 31 -8.70 -17.39 -4.26
C GLU A 31 -10.07 -17.85 -4.83
N GLN A 32 -11.16 -17.67 -4.09
CA GLN A 32 -12.50 -18.21 -4.43
C GLN A 32 -13.27 -17.36 -5.46
N ALA A 33 -12.57 -16.56 -6.26
CA ALA A 33 -13.13 -15.62 -7.23
C ALA A 33 -12.64 -15.96 -8.65
N ARG A 34 -13.34 -16.86 -9.35
CA ARG A 34 -12.95 -17.32 -10.70
C ARG A 34 -13.66 -16.59 -11.86
N ASP A 35 -14.65 -15.75 -11.57
CA ASP A 35 -15.50 -15.09 -12.58
C ASP A 35 -15.83 -13.61 -12.22
N VAL A 36 -14.91 -12.95 -11.53
CA VAL A 36 -14.96 -11.53 -11.13
C VAL A 36 -13.59 -10.92 -11.39
N LYS A 37 -13.50 -9.78 -12.08
CA LYS A 37 -12.20 -9.09 -12.24
C LYS A 37 -11.83 -8.42 -10.92
N LEU A 38 -10.71 -8.85 -10.36
CA LEU A 38 -10.21 -8.36 -9.08
C LEU A 38 -9.05 -7.40 -9.30
N TRP A 39 -9.17 -6.20 -8.75
CA TRP A 39 -8.07 -5.26 -8.63
C TRP A 39 -7.69 -5.15 -7.16
N ASP A 40 -6.51 -5.65 -6.83
CA ASP A 40 -5.83 -5.33 -5.59
C ASP A 40 -5.15 -3.95 -5.70
N ARG A 41 -4.31 -3.65 -4.70
CA ARG A 41 -3.57 -2.40 -4.58
C ARG A 41 -2.62 -2.15 -5.76
N ASP A 42 -1.93 -3.18 -6.24
CA ASP A 42 -0.79 -2.98 -7.13
C ASP A 42 -1.27 -2.81 -8.58
N VAL A 43 -2.31 -3.57 -8.97
CA VAL A 43 -3.07 -3.32 -10.21
C VAL A 43 -3.69 -1.92 -10.21
N LEU A 44 -4.25 -1.46 -9.08
CA LEU A 44 -4.82 -0.11 -8.98
C LEU A 44 -3.77 1.00 -9.12
N ILE A 45 -2.57 0.80 -8.57
CA ILE A 45 -1.46 1.76 -8.72
C ILE A 45 -1.01 1.85 -10.19
N GLU A 46 -0.87 0.72 -10.88
CA GLU A 46 -0.53 0.68 -12.31
C GLU A 46 -1.60 1.39 -13.16
N GLN A 47 -2.89 1.10 -12.92
CA GLN A 47 -4.02 1.78 -13.58
C GLN A 47 -3.97 3.30 -13.40
N MET A 48 -3.76 3.78 -12.17
CA MET A 48 -3.70 5.22 -11.88
C MET A 48 -2.44 5.88 -12.48
N ALA A 49 -1.30 5.19 -12.50
CA ALA A 49 -0.09 5.69 -13.15
C ALA A 49 -0.28 5.84 -14.68
N ASN A 50 -0.92 4.85 -15.33
CA ASN A 50 -1.20 4.90 -16.76
C ASN A 50 -2.21 6.00 -17.14
N VAL A 51 -3.24 6.23 -16.32
CA VAL A 51 -4.17 7.36 -16.52
C VAL A 51 -3.45 8.70 -16.40
N ASN A 52 -2.59 8.87 -15.39
CA ASN A 52 -1.82 10.10 -15.20
C ASN A 52 -0.83 10.36 -16.35
N ALA A 53 -0.17 9.31 -16.86
CA ALA A 53 0.71 9.41 -18.03
C ALA A 53 -0.04 9.81 -19.31
N ALA A 54 -1.26 9.27 -19.51
CA ALA A 54 -2.15 9.63 -20.61
C ALA A 54 -2.77 11.04 -20.47
N GLN A 55 -2.72 11.65 -19.28
CA GLN A 55 -3.23 13.00 -18.98
C GLN A 55 -2.11 14.04 -18.84
N THR A 56 -1.05 13.90 -19.63
CA THR A 56 0.12 14.80 -19.65
C THR A 56 -0.23 16.19 -20.18
N ILE A 57 -0.74 17.05 -19.29
CA ILE A 57 -0.83 18.50 -19.49
C ILE A 57 0.59 19.01 -19.78
N SER A 58 0.78 19.62 -20.96
CA SER A 58 2.10 20.07 -21.40
C SER A 58 2.57 21.31 -20.64
N VAL A 59 3.18 21.08 -19.48
CA VAL A 59 4.03 22.06 -18.79
C VAL A 59 5.42 21.95 -19.40
N LYS A 60 5.92 23.07 -19.94
CA LYS A 60 7.24 23.09 -20.60
C LYS A 60 8.37 23.00 -19.58
N GLU A 61 9.26 22.07 -19.83
CA GLU A 61 10.54 21.88 -19.14
C GLU A 61 11.52 23.03 -19.48
N PRO A 62 12.28 23.52 -18.48
CA PRO A 62 13.57 24.15 -18.69
C PRO A 62 14.69 23.28 -18.12
N GLU A 63 15.38 22.60 -19.03
CA GLU A 63 16.81 22.24 -19.09
C GLU A 63 17.63 22.03 -17.79
N GLN A 64 18.35 20.91 -17.74
CA GLN A 64 19.24 20.52 -16.66
C GLN A 64 20.51 21.38 -16.59
N ALA A 65 21.08 21.56 -15.39
CA ALA A 65 22.43 22.11 -15.21
C ALA A 65 23.20 21.43 -14.06
N ASP A 66 24.41 20.98 -14.43
CA ASP A 66 25.58 20.64 -13.61
C ASP A 66 25.58 19.41 -12.69
N GLU A 67 26.80 18.93 -12.45
CA GLU A 67 27.14 17.72 -11.68
C GLU A 67 27.89 18.06 -10.40
N ASN A 68 28.14 17.02 -9.59
CA ASN A 68 29.19 16.93 -8.56
C ASN A 68 28.90 17.48 -7.13
N ALA A 69 29.41 16.72 -6.15
CA ALA A 69 29.63 17.06 -4.74
C ALA A 69 28.43 17.44 -3.81
N THR A 70 27.93 16.41 -3.11
CA THR A 70 27.51 16.44 -1.68
C THR A 70 26.07 16.88 -1.32
N ALA A 71 25.49 16.14 -0.36
CA ALA A 71 24.23 16.40 0.37
C ALA A 71 22.91 16.36 -0.43
N PRO A 72 22.16 15.24 -0.40
CA PRO A 72 20.74 15.23 -0.77
C PRO A 72 19.84 15.77 0.38
N LEU A 73 18.67 16.32 0.02
CA LEU A 73 17.61 16.98 0.83
C LEU A 73 17.72 18.52 0.92
N PRO A 74 16.59 19.26 1.13
CA PRO A 74 15.25 18.77 1.50
C PRO A 74 14.07 19.24 0.61
N THR A 75 12.96 18.50 0.72
CA THR A 75 11.60 18.93 0.34
C THR A 75 10.66 18.69 1.53
N THR A 76 9.76 19.63 1.84
CA THR A 76 8.88 19.58 3.02
C THR A 76 7.54 20.29 2.73
N ARG A 77 6.40 20.01 3.38
CA ARG A 77 6.05 19.12 4.51
C ARG A 77 5.03 18.07 3.99
N THR A 78 4.32 17.20 4.73
CA THR A 78 3.95 16.99 6.15
C THR A 78 3.88 15.47 6.45
N GLN A 79 4.02 14.96 7.68
CA GLN A 79 4.28 15.57 9.00
C GLN A 79 4.91 14.48 9.88
N ASP A 80 6.05 14.76 10.51
CA ASP A 80 6.61 13.99 11.63
C ASP A 80 6.55 12.44 11.51
N ASP A 81 7.04 11.90 10.38
CA ASP A 81 7.46 10.50 10.31
C ASP A 81 8.75 10.33 11.13
N ASP A 82 8.60 10.32 12.45
CA ASP A 82 9.56 9.83 13.42
C ASP A 82 9.94 8.39 12.99
N LEU A 83 11.16 8.24 12.44
CA LEU A 83 11.57 7.06 11.66
C LEU A 83 11.86 5.86 12.58
N PHE A 84 10.81 5.27 13.13
CA PHE A 84 10.93 4.07 13.95
C PHE A 84 11.60 2.94 13.17
N VAL A 85 12.64 2.36 13.75
CA VAL A 85 13.39 1.26 13.14
C VAL A 85 13.13 -0.07 13.85
N CYS A 86 13.12 -1.17 13.10
CA CYS A 86 13.03 -2.50 13.68
C CYS A 86 14.29 -2.83 14.49
N ALA A 87 14.13 -3.10 15.79
CA ALA A 87 15.18 -3.44 16.75
C ALA A 87 15.93 -4.78 16.49
N ARG A 88 15.73 -5.40 15.31
CA ARG A 88 16.43 -6.62 14.84
C ARG A 88 17.08 -6.46 13.46
N CYS A 89 16.69 -5.48 12.64
CA CYS A 89 17.23 -5.32 11.28
C CYS A 89 17.33 -3.89 10.76
N GLY A 90 17.08 -2.86 11.58
CA GLY A 90 17.21 -1.45 11.18
C GLY A 90 16.20 -0.93 10.16
N LYS A 91 15.43 -1.80 9.48
CA LYS A 91 14.38 -1.40 8.53
C LYS A 91 13.43 -0.39 9.17
N PRO A 92 13.09 0.74 8.51
CA PRO A 92 12.07 1.66 8.98
C PRO A 92 10.69 0.99 9.01
N VAL A 93 9.82 1.44 9.90
CA VAL A 93 8.46 0.95 10.07
C VAL A 93 7.49 2.09 10.34
N THR A 94 6.23 1.92 9.93
CA THR A 94 5.19 2.96 10.08
C THR A 94 4.72 3.11 11.53
N ASN A 95 4.13 4.26 11.88
CA ASN A 95 3.50 4.48 13.20
C ASN A 95 2.55 3.32 13.61
N LYS A 96 1.71 2.82 12.68
CA LYS A 96 0.84 1.65 12.92
C LYS A 96 1.58 0.39 13.40
N ILE A 97 2.83 0.19 12.96
CA ILE A 97 3.69 -0.92 13.43
C ILE A 97 4.25 -0.64 14.83
N LYS A 98 4.71 0.58 15.09
CA LYS A 98 5.11 1.04 16.44
C LYS A 98 3.97 0.82 17.43
N ASP A 99 2.79 1.34 17.15
CA ASP A 99 1.65 1.34 18.08
C ASP A 99 1.22 -0.10 18.41
N PHE A 100 1.22 -0.99 17.42
CA PHE A 100 0.99 -2.41 17.64
C PHE A 100 2.06 -3.06 18.53
N CYS A 101 3.34 -2.73 18.34
CA CYS A 101 4.42 -3.24 19.17
C CYS A 101 4.34 -2.72 20.62
N LEU A 102 4.08 -1.42 20.81
CA LEU A 102 3.95 -0.78 22.11
C LEU A 102 2.69 -1.22 22.87
N SER A 103 1.58 -1.45 22.18
CA SER A 103 0.33 -1.99 22.76
C SER A 103 0.44 -3.47 23.19
N ASN A 104 1.48 -4.18 22.74
CA ASN A 104 1.71 -5.59 23.05
C ASN A 104 3.02 -5.82 23.83
N PRO A 105 3.24 -5.15 24.97
CA PRO A 105 4.53 -5.16 25.68
C PRO A 105 4.92 -6.55 26.18
N ARG A 106 3.94 -7.43 26.48
CA ARG A 106 4.18 -8.83 26.86
C ARG A 106 4.88 -9.66 25.77
N ARG A 107 4.73 -9.31 24.48
CA ARG A 107 5.34 -10.03 23.34
C ARG A 107 6.65 -9.37 22.89
N PHE A 108 6.62 -8.05 22.77
CA PHE A 108 7.69 -7.27 22.14
C PHE A 108 8.61 -6.55 23.14
N SER A 109 8.33 -6.64 24.45
CA SER A 109 9.18 -6.07 25.51
C SER A 109 9.41 -4.56 25.36
N GLY A 110 8.40 -3.84 24.86
CA GLY A 110 8.47 -2.41 24.55
C GLY A 110 9.31 -2.05 23.32
N ARG A 111 9.87 -3.03 22.59
CA ARG A 111 10.69 -2.81 21.40
C ARG A 111 9.86 -2.90 20.12
N ILE A 112 10.28 -2.16 19.09
CA ILE A 112 9.58 -2.08 17.81
C ILE A 112 10.17 -3.11 16.82
N TYR A 113 9.30 -3.82 16.09
CA TYR A 113 9.68 -4.85 15.12
C TYR A 113 8.91 -4.70 13.79
N CYS A 114 9.58 -4.93 12.65
CA CYS A 114 8.91 -5.01 11.36
C CYS A 114 8.00 -6.26 11.29
N TYR A 115 7.07 -6.27 10.34
CA TYR A 115 6.05 -7.30 10.18
C TYR A 115 6.64 -8.73 10.15
N ASP A 116 7.73 -8.94 9.41
CA ASP A 116 8.48 -10.21 9.34
C ASP A 116 8.90 -10.70 10.75
N HIS A 117 9.47 -9.79 11.54
CA HIS A 117 9.99 -10.08 12.87
C HIS A 117 8.91 -10.13 13.97
N GLN A 118 7.74 -9.54 13.75
CA GLN A 118 6.57 -9.75 14.62
C GLN A 118 6.05 -11.19 14.48
N ARG A 119 5.96 -11.72 13.26
CA ARG A 119 5.51 -13.09 12.98
C ARG A 119 6.46 -14.15 13.54
N LEU A 120 7.76 -13.84 13.59
CA LEU A 120 8.81 -14.66 14.23
C LEU A 120 8.88 -14.50 15.77
N LYS A 121 7.95 -13.74 16.36
CA LYS A 121 7.78 -13.46 17.79
C LYS A 121 6.37 -13.89 18.25
N ASN A 122 5.83 -14.95 17.65
CA ASN A 122 4.61 -15.64 18.09
C ASN A 122 4.90 -16.54 19.29
#